data_AF-A0A3N5NGG5-F1
#
_entry.id   AF-A0A3N5NGG5-F1
#
_cell.length_a   1.000
_cell.length_b   1.000
_cell.length_c   1.000
_cell.angle_alpha   90.00
_cell.angle_beta   90.00
_cell.angle_gamma   90.00
#
_symmetry.space_group_name_H-M   'P 1'
#
loop_
_entity.id
_entity.type
_entity.pdbx_description
1 polymer ?
#
loop_
_entity_poly.entity_id
_entity_poly.type
_entity_poly.pdbx_seq_one_letter_code
_entity_poly.pdbx_strand_id
1 'polypeptide(L)'
;MASLTIDGETGTTVMRVEAEYSPPRSWRTWLIGRPLPTADAPHQTIRKIVGLAVFASDALSSTAYATQEILFILAAAGMGALGNVFPISLAIVALLVIVTISYEQTIHAYPGGGGAYIVARDNLGEAPAQTAGAALLTDYVLTVAVSISAGVAQLTSAYPELFPYRVAIAVGLVLFVMVVNLRGVKESGAIFALPTYFFIGMMFLTVGTGIVRYLTGTLGQVVNPPAAETTGVLTAVTPFLILHAFSSGTAALTGIEAISNGITAFREPRSRNAGITLIFMAGILSTLFLSISFLAGPIAAIPSEA
;
A
#
# COMPACT_ATOMS: atom_id res chain seq x y z
N MET A 1 0.90 -30.03 -27.76
CA MET A 1 0.45 -30.28 -29.16
C MET A 1 -0.32 -29.03 -29.61
N ALA A 2 0.02 -28.36 -30.71
CA ALA A 2 -0.69 -27.13 -31.10
C ALA A 2 -2.11 -27.47 -31.61
N SER A 3 -3.15 -26.96 -30.94
CA SER A 3 -4.53 -27.11 -31.38
C SER A 3 -4.95 -25.86 -32.15
N LEU A 4 -5.33 -26.06 -33.41
CA LEU A 4 -5.90 -25.01 -34.24
C LEU A 4 -7.40 -24.96 -33.96
N THR A 5 -7.86 -23.91 -33.30
CA THR A 5 -9.30 -23.67 -33.11
C THR A 5 -9.67 -22.41 -33.88
N ILE A 6 -10.67 -22.51 -34.76
CA ILE A 6 -11.16 -21.39 -35.56
C ILE A 6 -12.16 -20.61 -34.72
N ASP A 7 -11.91 -19.32 -34.52
CA ASP A 7 -12.82 -18.44 -33.80
C ASP A 7 -14.02 -18.09 -34.70
N GLY A 8 -15.23 -18.41 -34.22
CA GLY A 8 -16.46 -18.45 -35.03
C GLY A 8 -16.98 -17.08 -35.48
N GLU A 9 -16.44 -15.98 -34.96
CA GLU A 9 -16.94 -14.63 -35.24
C GLU A 9 -16.07 -13.81 -36.20
N THR A 10 -14.80 -14.17 -36.45
CA THR A 10 -13.89 -13.36 -37.30
C THR A 10 -13.03 -14.14 -38.30
N GLY A 11 -13.09 -15.48 -38.32
CA GLY A 11 -12.38 -16.28 -39.34
C GLY A 11 -10.85 -16.18 -39.28
N THR A 12 -10.29 -15.63 -38.20
CA THR A 12 -8.83 -15.57 -38.00
C THR A 12 -8.34 -16.81 -37.26
N THR A 13 -7.25 -17.39 -37.75
CA THR A 13 -6.66 -18.61 -37.16
C THR A 13 -5.75 -18.21 -36.01
N VAL A 14 -6.21 -18.38 -34.77
CA VAL A 14 -5.39 -18.13 -33.58
C VAL A 14 -4.64 -19.43 -33.23
N MET A 15 -3.32 -19.43 -33.38
CA MET A 15 -2.50 -20.56 -32.91
C MET A 15 -2.46 -20.56 -31.39
N ARG A 16 -3.10 -21.55 -30.76
CA ARG A 16 -3.04 -21.77 -29.31
C ARG A 16 -1.88 -22.72 -29.00
N VAL A 17 -0.81 -22.18 -28.45
CA VAL A 17 0.33 -22.98 -27.96
C VAL A 17 0.07 -23.32 -26.49
N GLU A 18 -0.58 -24.46 -26.24
CA GLU A 18 -0.64 -25.03 -24.90
C GLU A 18 0.75 -25.60 -24.56
N ALA A 19 1.42 -24.98 -23.58
CA ALA A 19 2.72 -25.42 -23.11
C ALA A 19 2.57 -26.72 -22.32
N GLU A 20 2.70 -27.85 -23.01
CA GLU A 20 2.58 -29.21 -22.48
C GLU A 20 3.84 -29.65 -21.72
N TYR A 21 4.40 -28.80 -20.86
CA TYR A 21 5.58 -29.11 -20.05
C TYR A 21 5.22 -29.15 -18.56
N SER A 22 5.10 -30.36 -18.00
CA SER A 22 5.03 -30.57 -16.55
C SER A 22 6.44 -30.90 -16.03
N PRO A 23 7.09 -30.01 -15.25
CA PRO A 23 8.42 -30.31 -14.72
C PRO A 23 8.38 -31.52 -13.77
N PRO A 24 9.47 -32.30 -13.67
CA PRO A 24 9.57 -33.41 -12.74
C PRO A 24 9.39 -32.93 -11.30
N ARG A 25 8.79 -33.77 -10.44
CA ARG A 25 8.64 -33.50 -9.00
C ARG A 25 10.02 -33.51 -8.33
N SER A 26 10.62 -32.33 -8.21
CA SER A 26 11.85 -32.08 -7.45
C SER A 26 11.51 -31.31 -6.18
N TRP A 27 12.42 -31.30 -5.18
CA TRP A 27 12.29 -30.43 -4.01
C TRP A 27 12.11 -28.96 -4.42
N ARG A 28 12.75 -28.55 -5.53
CA ARG A 28 12.56 -27.24 -6.16
C ARG A 28 11.13 -27.04 -6.65
N THR A 29 10.53 -28.04 -7.30
CA THR A 29 9.14 -28.00 -7.78
C THR A 29 8.12 -28.02 -6.64
N TRP A 30 8.47 -28.62 -5.48
CA TRP A 30 7.64 -28.58 -4.27
C TRP A 30 7.74 -27.22 -3.53
N LEU A 31 8.91 -26.58 -3.56
CA LEU A 31 9.14 -25.29 -2.94
C LEU A 31 8.63 -24.12 -3.82
N ILE A 32 8.94 -24.15 -5.12
CA ILE A 32 8.71 -23.08 -6.11
C ILE A 32 7.41 -23.29 -6.90
N GLY A 33 6.83 -24.50 -6.92
CA GLY A 33 5.63 -24.77 -7.72
C GLY A 33 5.92 -24.97 -9.21
N ARG A 34 4.86 -24.96 -10.04
CA ARG A 34 4.96 -25.16 -11.49
C ARG A 34 5.29 -23.82 -12.19
N PRO A 35 6.21 -23.79 -13.15
CA PRO A 35 6.47 -22.60 -13.95
C PRO A 35 5.20 -22.27 -14.75
N LEU A 36 4.74 -21.03 -14.62
CA LEU A 36 3.58 -20.53 -15.33
C LEU A 36 3.99 -20.17 -16.76
N PRO A 37 3.36 -20.76 -17.79
CA PRO A 37 3.65 -20.42 -19.18
C PRO A 37 3.28 -18.97 -19.46
N THR A 38 4.18 -18.23 -20.13
CA THR A 38 3.94 -16.85 -20.59
C THR A 38 2.67 -16.70 -21.44
N ALA A 39 2.17 -17.81 -22.01
CA ALA A 39 0.93 -17.89 -22.77
C ALA A 39 -0.36 -17.69 -21.93
N ASP A 40 -0.32 -17.92 -20.62
CA ASP A 40 -1.49 -17.77 -19.73
C ASP A 40 -1.65 -16.35 -19.16
N ALA A 41 -0.63 -15.49 -19.29
CA ALA A 41 -0.64 -14.11 -18.80
C ALA A 41 -1.80 -13.22 -19.31
N PRO A 42 -2.25 -13.32 -20.59
CA PRO A 42 -3.40 -12.55 -21.08
C PRO A 42 -4.75 -12.98 -20.45
N HIS A 43 -4.85 -14.22 -19.94
CA HIS A 43 -6.09 -14.77 -19.39
C HIS A 43 -6.31 -14.37 -17.92
N GLN A 44 -5.33 -13.74 -17.27
CA GLN A 44 -5.40 -13.28 -15.87
C GLN A 44 -5.70 -11.79 -15.71
N THR A 45 -6.37 -11.15 -16.68
CA THR A 45 -6.75 -9.74 -16.57
C THR A 45 -7.77 -9.50 -15.45
N ILE A 46 -7.47 -8.54 -14.59
CA ILE A 46 -8.14 -8.31 -13.32
C ILE A 46 -9.27 -7.27 -13.50
N ARG A 47 -10.42 -7.53 -12.86
CA ARG A 47 -11.54 -6.56 -12.76
C ARG A 47 -11.20 -5.47 -11.74
N LYS A 48 -11.74 -4.26 -11.90
CA LYS A 48 -11.51 -3.09 -11.01
C LYS A 48 -11.54 -3.40 -9.51
N ILE A 49 -12.50 -4.23 -9.05
CA ILE A 49 -12.66 -4.62 -7.64
C ILE A 49 -11.42 -5.39 -7.15
N VAL A 50 -11.02 -6.41 -7.89
CA VAL A 50 -9.83 -7.19 -7.53
C VAL A 50 -8.56 -6.36 -7.76
N GLY A 51 -8.54 -5.49 -8.77
CA GLY A 51 -7.43 -4.57 -9.03
C GLY A 51 -7.23 -3.57 -7.90
N LEU A 52 -8.30 -2.98 -7.38
CA LEU A 52 -8.25 -2.12 -6.20
C LEU A 52 -7.67 -2.91 -5.03
N ALA A 53 -8.18 -4.10 -4.75
CA ALA A 53 -7.75 -4.84 -3.59
C ALA A 53 -6.28 -5.30 -3.65
N VAL A 54 -5.79 -5.64 -4.85
CA VAL A 54 -4.41 -6.09 -5.06
C VAL A 54 -3.44 -4.91 -5.07
N PHE A 55 -3.75 -3.84 -5.81
CA PHE A 55 -2.83 -2.70 -5.96
C PHE A 55 -2.93 -1.67 -4.83
N ALA A 56 -4.10 -1.52 -4.20
CA ALA A 56 -4.25 -0.57 -3.09
C ALA A 56 -3.80 -1.12 -1.74
N SER A 57 -3.47 -2.42 -1.64
CA SER A 57 -3.07 -3.02 -0.36
C SER A 57 -1.87 -2.31 0.27
N ASP A 58 -0.92 -1.87 -0.55
CA ASP A 58 0.27 -1.16 -0.07
C ASP A 58 -0.12 0.21 0.51
N ALA A 59 -0.78 1.05 -0.29
CA ALA A 59 -1.22 2.38 0.15
C ALA A 59 -2.19 2.36 1.34
N LEU A 60 -3.10 1.37 1.39
CA LEU A 60 -4.01 1.16 2.52
C LEU A 60 -3.24 0.79 3.79
N SER A 61 -2.19 -0.02 3.69
CA SER A 61 -1.32 -0.35 4.82
C SER A 61 -0.54 0.88 5.31
N SER A 62 -0.04 1.72 4.39
CA SER A 62 0.64 2.97 4.73
C SER A 62 -0.22 3.94 5.53
N THR A 63 -1.50 4.03 5.19
CA THR A 63 -2.46 4.87 5.92
C THR A 63 -2.64 4.42 7.38
N ALA A 64 -2.43 3.13 7.68
CA ALA A 64 -2.62 2.61 9.03
C ALA A 64 -1.54 3.10 10.02
N TYR A 65 -0.31 3.36 9.56
CA TYR A 65 0.80 3.81 10.41
C TYR A 65 1.20 5.28 10.19
N ALA A 66 0.88 5.90 9.05
CA ALA A 66 1.35 7.24 8.73
C ALA A 66 0.93 8.33 9.73
N THR A 67 -0.27 8.24 10.32
CA THR A 67 -0.69 9.18 11.37
C THR A 67 0.19 9.06 12.62
N GLN A 68 0.60 7.83 12.97
CA GLN A 68 1.49 7.57 14.09
C GLN A 68 2.90 8.11 13.84
N GLU A 69 3.40 8.04 12.61
CA GLU A 69 4.68 8.63 12.22
C GLU A 69 4.70 10.16 12.42
N ILE A 70 3.61 10.86 12.04
CA ILE A 70 3.45 12.30 12.32
C ILE A 70 3.49 12.56 13.83
N LEU A 71 2.76 11.76 14.61
CA LEU A 71 2.69 11.88 16.06
C LEU A 71 4.07 11.67 16.72
N PHE A 72 4.86 10.71 16.25
CA PHE A 72 6.22 10.47 16.76
C PHE A 72 7.13 11.69 16.60
N ILE A 73 7.14 12.31 15.41
CA ILE A 73 7.97 13.50 15.18
C ILE A 73 7.48 14.68 16.04
N LEU A 74 6.16 14.87 16.16
CA LEU A 74 5.60 15.96 16.96
C LEU A 74 5.78 15.73 18.47
N ALA A 75 5.79 14.48 18.93
CA ALA A 75 5.99 14.14 20.33
C ALA A 75 7.36 14.64 20.84
N ALA A 76 8.38 14.73 19.98
CA ALA A 76 9.67 15.31 20.31
C ALA A 76 9.59 16.79 20.74
N ALA A 77 8.54 17.52 20.34
CA ALA A 77 8.30 18.90 20.76
C ALA A 77 7.27 19.06 21.88
N GLY A 78 6.81 17.95 22.44
CA GLY A 78 5.88 17.92 23.56
C GLY A 78 4.41 17.94 23.16
N MET A 79 3.54 17.73 24.16
CA MET A 79 2.11 17.49 23.97
C MET A 79 1.37 18.62 23.23
N GLY A 80 1.83 19.87 23.35
CA GLY A 80 1.24 21.01 22.65
C GLY A 80 1.40 20.95 21.13
N ALA A 81 2.40 20.22 20.62
CA ALA A 81 2.65 20.08 19.19
C ALA A 81 1.71 19.07 18.51
N LEU A 82 1.14 18.13 19.27
CA LEU A 82 0.27 17.06 18.76
C LEU A 82 -1.02 17.58 18.10
N GLY A 83 -1.46 18.80 18.46
CA GLY A 83 -2.58 19.47 17.79
C GLY A 83 -2.35 19.75 16.29
N ASN A 84 -1.09 19.74 15.84
CA ASN A 84 -0.74 20.00 14.43
C ASN A 84 -0.94 18.78 13.50
N VAL A 85 -1.25 17.59 14.05
CA VAL A 85 -1.45 16.37 13.24
C VAL A 85 -2.54 16.57 12.19
N PHE A 86 -3.67 17.17 12.56
CA PHE A 86 -4.80 17.34 11.65
C PHE A 86 -4.51 18.36 10.52
N PRO A 87 -3.98 19.58 10.81
CA PRO A 87 -3.50 20.49 9.76
C PRO A 87 -2.46 19.87 8.81
N ILE A 88 -1.49 19.13 9.34
CA ILE A 88 -0.47 18.43 8.53
C ILE A 88 -1.13 17.38 7.64
N SER A 89 -2.08 16.62 8.19
CA SER A 89 -2.81 15.60 7.43
C SER A 89 -3.63 16.20 6.28
N LEU A 90 -4.21 17.39 6.48
CA LEU A 90 -4.91 18.12 5.41
C LEU A 90 -3.96 18.51 4.27
N ALA A 91 -2.75 18.98 4.59
CA ALA A 91 -1.73 19.29 3.59
C ALA A 91 -1.27 18.04 2.83
N ILE A 92 -1.13 16.91 3.52
CA ILE A 92 -0.77 15.61 2.91
C ILE A 92 -1.90 15.12 1.98
N VAL A 93 -3.18 15.26 2.37
CA VAL A 93 -4.30 14.92 1.48
C VAL A 93 -4.36 15.86 0.27
N ALA A 94 -4.07 17.15 0.43
CA ALA A 94 -3.98 18.05 -0.71
C ALA A 94 -2.88 17.59 -1.70
N LEU A 95 -1.71 17.17 -1.17
CA LEU A 95 -0.64 16.59 -1.98
C LEU A 95 -1.10 15.29 -2.67
N LEU A 96 -1.80 14.42 -1.95
CA LEU A 96 -2.38 13.19 -2.50
C LEU A 96 -3.31 13.47 -3.68
N VAL A 97 -4.17 14.48 -3.59
CA VAL A 97 -5.05 14.89 -4.69
C VAL A 97 -4.23 15.35 -5.91
N ILE A 98 -3.21 16.18 -5.69
CA ILE A 98 -2.31 16.65 -6.77
C ILE A 98 -1.63 15.47 -7.47
N VAL A 99 -1.05 14.55 -6.69
CA VAL A 99 -0.37 13.36 -7.21
C VAL A 99 -1.34 12.42 -7.94
N THR A 100 -2.56 12.27 -7.41
CA THR A 100 -3.62 11.47 -8.04
C THR A 100 -3.99 12.02 -9.42
N ILE A 101 -4.16 13.34 -9.55
CA ILE A 101 -4.44 13.99 -10.83
C ILE A 101 -3.27 13.79 -11.80
N SER A 102 -2.03 13.93 -11.34
CA SER A 102 -0.83 13.70 -12.17
C SER A 102 -0.73 12.24 -12.66
N TYR A 103 -1.01 11.26 -11.79
CA TYR A 103 -1.03 9.86 -12.20
C TYR A 103 -2.20 9.52 -13.12
N GLU A 104 -3.36 10.17 -12.97
CA GLU A 104 -4.50 9.98 -13.89
C GLU A 104 -4.11 10.37 -15.33
N GLN A 105 -3.42 11.50 -15.49
CA GLN A 105 -2.89 11.95 -16.78
C GLN A 105 -1.86 10.96 -17.33
N THR A 106 -0.96 10.49 -16.47
CA THR A 106 0.09 9.54 -16.85
C THR A 106 -0.48 8.20 -17.31
N ILE A 107 -1.50 7.67 -16.62
CA ILE A 107 -2.18 6.42 -16.97
C ILE A 107 -2.82 6.48 -18.36
N HIS A 108 -3.36 7.64 -18.75
CA HIS A 108 -3.96 7.84 -20.07
C HIS A 108 -2.91 8.09 -21.16
N ALA A 109 -1.81 8.77 -20.83
CA ALA A 109 -0.70 8.99 -21.76
C ALA A 109 0.12 7.72 -22.03
N TYR A 110 0.21 6.80 -21.05
CA TYR A 110 1.01 5.57 -21.12
C TYR A 110 0.18 4.28 -20.87
N PRO A 111 -0.69 3.86 -21.80
CA PRO A 111 -1.53 2.66 -21.63
C PRO A 111 -0.75 1.35 -21.52
N GLY A 112 0.49 1.32 -22.03
CA GLY A 112 1.40 0.18 -22.00
C GLY A 112 2.15 -0.02 -20.67
N GLY A 113 1.99 0.90 -19.71
CA GLY A 113 2.69 0.90 -18.43
C GLY A 113 3.22 2.29 -18.11
N GLY A 114 2.53 3.01 -17.21
CA GLY A 114 2.80 4.41 -16.84
C GLY A 114 3.81 4.55 -15.71
N GLY A 115 4.76 3.61 -15.62
CA GLY A 115 5.71 3.58 -14.52
C GLY A 115 6.78 4.66 -14.65
N ALA A 116 7.26 5.15 -13.50
CA ALA A 116 8.19 6.28 -13.42
C ALA A 116 9.45 6.09 -14.29
N TYR A 117 9.94 4.85 -14.44
CA TYR A 117 11.07 4.54 -15.30
C TYR A 117 10.79 4.83 -16.79
N ILE A 118 9.64 4.37 -17.31
CA ILE A 118 9.29 4.52 -18.73
C ILE A 118 9.07 6.00 -19.04
N VAL A 119 8.29 6.67 -18.18
CA VAL A 119 8.01 8.11 -18.32
C VAL A 119 9.29 8.94 -18.26
N ALA A 120 10.20 8.67 -17.31
CA ALA A 120 11.47 9.37 -17.21
C ALA A 120 12.37 9.10 -18.43
N ARG A 121 12.38 7.86 -18.95
CA ARG A 121 13.20 7.49 -20.11
C ARG A 121 12.77 8.23 -21.37
N ASP A 122 11.46 8.28 -21.60
CA ASP A 122 10.91 8.87 -22.82
C ASP A 122 11.02 10.41 -22.83
N ASN A 123 11.07 11.06 -21.66
CA ASN A 123 11.05 12.52 -21.55
C ASN A 123 12.38 13.16 -21.12
N LEU A 124 13.21 12.47 -20.33
CA LEU A 124 14.41 13.03 -19.70
C LEU A 124 15.70 12.28 -20.08
N GLY A 125 15.60 11.15 -20.76
CA GLY A 125 16.73 10.33 -21.17
C GLY A 125 17.14 9.28 -20.15
N GLU A 126 18.27 8.64 -20.41
CA GLU A 126 18.64 7.39 -19.73
C GLU A 126 19.07 7.57 -18.27
N ALA A 127 19.91 8.57 -17.97
CA ALA A 127 20.43 8.75 -16.61
C ALA A 127 19.31 9.06 -15.58
N PRO A 128 18.37 10.00 -15.84
CA PRO A 128 17.23 10.21 -14.94
C PRO A 128 16.34 8.97 -14.81
N ALA A 129 16.15 8.21 -15.89
CA ALA A 129 15.38 6.98 -15.86
C ALA A 129 16.04 5.90 -14.99
N GLN A 130 17.36 5.73 -15.08
CA GLN A 130 18.11 4.80 -14.23
C GLN A 130 17.99 5.17 -12.76
N THR A 131 18.04 6.47 -12.41
CA THR A 131 17.77 6.94 -11.05
C THR A 131 16.36 6.59 -10.60
N ALA A 132 15.35 6.80 -11.44
CA ALA A 132 13.97 6.40 -11.13
C ALA A 132 13.85 4.87 -10.94
N GLY A 133 14.54 4.08 -11.75
CA GLY A 133 14.59 2.62 -11.60
C GLY A 133 15.25 2.17 -10.30
N ALA A 134 16.38 2.78 -9.92
CA ALA A 134 17.06 2.49 -8.66
C ALA A 134 16.19 2.88 -7.45
N ALA A 135 15.49 4.01 -7.52
CA ALA A 135 14.55 4.44 -6.50
C ALA A 135 13.40 3.44 -6.35
N LEU A 136 12.78 2.99 -7.45
CA LEU A 136 11.70 1.98 -7.43
C LEU A 136 12.16 0.63 -6.86
N LEU A 137 13.37 0.18 -7.18
CA LEU A 137 13.91 -1.07 -6.60
C LEU A 137 14.11 -0.94 -5.09
N THR A 138 14.59 0.21 -4.63
CA THR A 138 14.77 0.49 -3.21
C THR A 138 13.42 0.56 -2.50
N ASP A 139 12.45 1.25 -3.12
CA ASP A 139 11.07 1.34 -2.66
C ASP A 139 10.46 -0.04 -2.46
N TYR A 140 10.53 -0.94 -3.46
CA TYR A 140 10.00 -2.30 -3.31
C TYR A 140 10.65 -3.13 -2.20
N VAL A 141 11.94 -2.95 -1.93
CA VAL A 141 12.61 -3.60 -0.80
C VAL A 141 12.09 -3.03 0.53
N LEU A 142 11.97 -1.71 0.61
CA LEU A 142 11.49 -1.01 1.80
C LEU A 142 10.01 -1.32 2.06
N THR A 143 9.15 -1.36 1.05
CA THR A 143 7.74 -1.74 1.18
C THR A 143 7.59 -3.09 1.88
N VAL A 144 8.30 -4.13 1.43
CA VAL A 144 8.24 -5.45 2.07
C VAL A 144 8.74 -5.38 3.52
N ALA A 145 9.85 -4.70 3.77
CA ALA A 145 10.43 -4.59 5.10
C ALA A 145 9.51 -3.82 6.08
N VAL A 146 8.98 -2.67 5.65
CA VAL A 146 8.14 -1.78 6.46
C VAL A 146 6.78 -2.42 6.69
N SER A 147 6.09 -2.94 5.66
CA SER A 147 4.76 -3.56 5.83
C SER A 147 4.81 -4.78 6.75
N ILE A 148 5.85 -5.63 6.64
CA ILE A 148 5.99 -6.79 7.55
C ILE A 148 6.34 -6.33 8.96
N SER A 149 7.21 -5.34 9.12
CA SER A 149 7.55 -4.81 10.45
C SER A 149 6.34 -4.17 11.13
N ALA A 150 5.55 -3.37 10.41
CA ALA A 150 4.32 -2.78 10.90
C ALA A 150 3.26 -3.86 11.23
N GLY A 151 3.15 -4.90 10.40
CA GLY A 151 2.27 -6.03 10.68
C GLY A 151 2.66 -6.80 11.95
N VAL A 152 3.97 -6.99 12.19
CA VAL A 152 4.47 -7.60 13.43
C VAL A 152 4.24 -6.69 14.63
N ALA A 153 4.41 -5.37 14.49
CA ALA A 153 4.10 -4.41 15.56
C ALA A 153 2.61 -4.50 15.95
N GLN A 154 1.70 -4.61 14.98
CA GLN A 154 0.27 -4.82 15.27
C GLN A 154 0.00 -6.16 15.99
N LEU A 155 0.77 -7.20 15.67
CA LEU A 155 0.68 -8.51 16.31
C LEU A 155 1.19 -8.47 17.76
N THR A 156 2.32 -7.79 18.02
CA THR A 156 2.88 -7.64 19.37
C THR A 156 2.03 -6.71 20.24
N SER A 157 1.38 -5.71 19.63
CA SER A 157 0.38 -4.89 20.29
C SER A 157 -0.81 -5.71 20.80
N ALA A 158 -1.28 -6.69 20.01
CA ALA A 158 -2.36 -7.59 20.41
C ALA A 158 -1.91 -8.70 21.40
N TYR A 159 -0.66 -9.19 21.24
CA TYR A 159 -0.07 -10.25 22.05
C TYR A 159 1.33 -9.85 22.56
N PRO A 160 1.42 -9.09 23.68
CA PRO A 160 2.68 -8.51 24.16
C PRO A 160 3.80 -9.53 24.46
N GLU A 161 3.44 -10.78 24.76
CA GLU A 161 4.38 -11.88 25.00
C GLU A 161 5.27 -12.19 23.78
N LEU A 162 4.84 -11.80 22.57
CA LEU A 162 5.58 -12.00 21.33
C LEU A 162 6.65 -10.92 21.07
N PHE A 163 6.64 -9.82 21.82
CA PHE A 163 7.54 -8.68 21.61
C PHE A 163 9.03 -9.06 21.56
N PRO A 164 9.57 -9.94 22.44
CA PRO A 164 10.97 -10.36 22.36
C PRO A 164 11.33 -11.08 21.05
N TYR A 165 10.35 -11.70 20.39
CA TYR A 165 10.53 -12.50 19.17
C TYR A 165 10.22 -11.73 17.88
N ARG A 166 9.87 -10.44 17.96
CA ARG A 166 9.42 -9.62 16.81
C ARG A 166 10.33 -9.70 15.58
N VAL A 167 11.65 -9.69 15.76
CA VAL A 167 12.61 -9.80 14.65
C VAL A 167 12.54 -11.17 13.98
N ALA A 168 12.50 -12.25 14.77
CA ALA A 168 12.42 -13.61 14.25
C ALA A 168 11.08 -13.86 13.54
N ILE A 169 9.98 -13.32 14.09
CA ILE A 169 8.66 -13.37 13.47
C ILE A 169 8.67 -12.61 12.14
N ALA A 170 9.22 -11.39 12.11
CA ALA A 170 9.29 -10.58 10.88
C ALA A 170 10.08 -11.30 9.77
N VAL A 171 11.27 -11.81 10.08
CA VAL A 171 12.08 -12.59 9.12
C VAL A 171 11.34 -13.84 8.66
N GLY A 172 10.69 -14.56 9.58
CA GLY A 172 9.87 -15.73 9.26
C GLY A 172 8.72 -15.41 8.31
N LEU A 173 8.02 -14.27 8.52
CA LEU A 173 6.94 -13.81 7.65
C LEU A 173 7.45 -13.37 6.27
N VAL A 174 8.61 -12.69 6.18
CA VAL A 174 9.23 -12.37 4.88
C VAL A 174 9.53 -13.65 4.11
N LEU A 175 10.15 -14.66 4.76
CA LEU A 175 10.44 -15.95 4.13
C LEU A 175 9.15 -16.69 3.72
N PHE A 176 8.11 -16.62 4.54
CA PHE A 176 6.81 -17.19 4.21
C PHE A 176 6.20 -16.51 2.97
N VAL A 177 6.13 -15.18 2.94
CA VAL A 177 5.63 -14.42 1.80
C VAL A 177 6.47 -14.68 0.55
N MET A 178 7.80 -14.82 0.69
CA MET A 178 8.68 -15.23 -0.40
C MET A 178 8.27 -16.60 -0.97
N VAL A 179 8.06 -17.61 -0.14
CA VAL A 179 7.61 -18.95 -0.60
C VAL A 179 6.24 -18.89 -1.27
N VAL A 180 5.30 -18.11 -0.72
CA VAL A 180 3.97 -17.91 -1.31
C VAL A 180 4.07 -17.25 -2.69
N ASN A 181 4.93 -16.24 -2.84
CA ASN A 181 5.18 -15.56 -4.12
C ASN A 181 5.86 -16.50 -5.13
N LEU A 182 6.85 -17.28 -4.70
CA LEU A 182 7.51 -18.26 -5.56
C LEU A 182 6.53 -19.30 -6.10
N ARG A 183 5.55 -19.74 -5.27
CA ARG A 183 4.49 -20.69 -5.65
C ARG A 183 3.44 -20.14 -6.61
N GLY A 184 3.48 -18.85 -6.97
CA GLY A 184 2.53 -18.24 -7.89
C GLY A 184 1.13 -18.02 -7.31
N VAL A 185 0.96 -18.05 -5.98
CA VAL A 185 -0.35 -17.90 -5.32
C VAL A 185 -0.99 -16.53 -5.62
N LYS A 186 -0.17 -15.50 -5.89
CA LYS A 186 -0.61 -14.15 -6.28
C LYS A 186 -1.39 -14.09 -7.59
N GLU A 187 -1.21 -15.04 -8.49
CA GLU A 187 -1.88 -15.04 -9.79
C GLU A 187 -3.38 -15.35 -9.72
N SER A 188 -3.85 -15.87 -8.59
CA SER A 188 -5.28 -16.13 -8.40
C SER A 188 -6.11 -14.88 -8.07
N GLY A 189 -5.49 -13.72 -7.76
CA GLY A 189 -6.10 -12.39 -7.56
C GLY A 189 -7.22 -12.26 -6.51
N ALA A 190 -8.27 -13.06 -6.62
CA ALA A 190 -9.45 -13.12 -5.77
C ALA A 190 -9.15 -13.49 -4.31
N ILE A 191 -8.17 -14.37 -4.05
CA ILE A 191 -7.80 -14.75 -2.67
C ILE A 191 -7.24 -13.54 -1.90
N PHE A 192 -6.52 -12.65 -2.59
CA PHE A 192 -5.97 -11.43 -2.00
C PHE A 192 -7.01 -10.31 -1.86
N ALA A 193 -8.15 -10.39 -2.53
CA ALA A 193 -9.18 -9.37 -2.43
C ALA A 193 -9.92 -9.40 -1.08
N LEU A 194 -10.10 -10.60 -0.51
CA LEU A 194 -10.85 -10.79 0.73
C LEU A 194 -10.23 -10.06 1.93
N PRO A 195 -8.92 -10.21 2.24
CA PRO A 195 -8.30 -9.48 3.35
C PRO A 195 -8.37 -7.96 3.18
N THR A 196 -8.15 -7.45 1.97
CA THR A 196 -8.16 -5.99 1.72
C THR A 196 -9.55 -5.40 1.95
N TYR A 197 -10.61 -6.03 1.43
CA TYR A 197 -11.97 -5.53 1.66
C TYR A 197 -12.44 -5.70 3.10
N PHE A 198 -12.02 -6.78 3.77
CA PHE A 198 -12.23 -6.94 5.20
C PHE A 198 -11.57 -5.81 5.98
N PHE A 199 -10.30 -5.50 5.68
CA PHE A 199 -9.58 -4.37 6.29
C PHE A 199 -10.30 -3.04 6.04
N ILE A 200 -10.65 -2.73 4.80
CA ILE A 200 -11.37 -1.49 4.46
C ILE A 200 -12.69 -1.39 5.27
N GLY A 201 -13.47 -2.47 5.29
CA GLY A 201 -14.73 -2.52 6.02
C GLY A 201 -14.53 -2.30 7.53
N MET A 202 -13.57 -3.01 8.13
CA MET A 202 -13.24 -2.85 9.55
C MET A 202 -12.72 -1.46 9.88
N MET A 203 -11.90 -0.85 9.02
CA MET A 203 -11.40 0.50 9.21
C MET A 203 -12.52 1.54 9.17
N PHE A 204 -13.42 1.46 8.19
CA PHE A 204 -14.58 2.35 8.14
C PHE A 204 -15.53 2.16 9.32
N LEU A 205 -15.72 0.93 9.81
CA LEU A 205 -16.48 0.66 11.02
C LEU A 205 -15.81 1.27 12.26
N THR A 206 -14.52 1.07 12.45
CA THR A 206 -13.76 1.61 13.58
C THR A 206 -13.77 3.15 13.57
N VAL A 207 -13.49 3.75 12.42
CA VAL A 207 -13.52 5.21 12.25
C VAL A 207 -14.94 5.75 12.42
N GLY A 208 -15.93 5.13 11.79
CA GLY A 208 -17.33 5.56 11.85
C GLY A 208 -17.89 5.49 13.26
N THR A 209 -17.60 4.41 14.00
CA THR A 209 -17.96 4.30 15.42
C THR A 209 -17.22 5.34 16.27
N GLY A 210 -15.94 5.60 16.00
CA GLY A 210 -15.18 6.68 16.64
C GLY A 210 -15.83 8.05 16.44
N ILE A 211 -16.22 8.39 15.21
CA ILE A 211 -16.90 9.66 14.90
C ILE A 211 -18.28 9.74 15.58
N VAL A 212 -19.08 8.67 15.57
CA VAL A 212 -20.37 8.64 16.29
C VAL A 212 -20.17 8.83 17.79
N ARG A 213 -19.17 8.18 18.37
CA ARG A 213 -18.83 8.34 19.79
C ARG A 213 -18.31 9.74 20.10
N TYR A 214 -17.58 10.37 19.17
CA TYR A 214 -17.18 11.77 19.29
C TYR A 214 -18.40 12.71 19.36
N LEU A 215 -19.31 12.57 18.39
CA LEU A 215 -20.51 13.42 18.28
C LEU A 215 -21.49 13.22 19.44
N THR A 216 -21.55 12.02 20.01
CA THR A 216 -22.37 11.70 21.19
C THR A 216 -21.68 11.98 22.52
N GLY A 217 -20.41 12.41 22.51
CA GLY A 217 -19.63 12.69 23.73
C GLY A 217 -19.17 11.46 24.50
N THR A 218 -19.20 10.26 23.88
CA THR A 218 -18.87 8.96 24.52
C THR A 218 -17.52 8.38 24.08
N LEU A 219 -16.72 9.13 23.32
CA LEU A 219 -15.46 8.65 22.72
C LEU A 219 -14.39 8.26 23.76
N GLY A 220 -14.40 8.87 24.94
CA GLY A 220 -13.40 8.60 25.97
C GLY A 220 -11.98 8.99 25.55
N GLN A 221 -11.01 8.69 26.41
CA GLN A 221 -9.57 8.85 26.14
C GLN A 221 -8.93 7.46 26.05
N VAL A 222 -7.86 7.32 25.27
CA VAL A 222 -7.10 6.06 25.24
C VAL A 222 -6.24 5.97 26.51
N VAL A 223 -6.04 4.75 27.01
CA VAL A 223 -5.00 4.49 28.02
C VAL A 223 -3.65 4.61 27.31
N ASN A 224 -2.98 5.73 27.52
CA ASN A 224 -1.67 5.96 26.93
C ASN A 224 -0.58 5.12 27.63
N PRO A 225 0.51 4.74 26.91
CA PRO A 225 1.67 4.13 27.55
C PRO A 225 2.21 5.04 28.67
N PRO A 226 2.95 4.48 29.66
CA PRO A 226 3.60 5.28 30.68
C PRO A 226 4.36 6.42 30.02
N ALA A 227 4.19 7.64 30.54
CA ALA A 227 4.86 8.81 30.00
C ALA A 227 6.35 8.48 29.88
N ALA A 228 6.88 8.44 28.65
CA ALA A 228 8.31 8.43 28.47
C ALA A 228 8.85 9.60 29.29
N GLU A 229 9.86 9.37 30.12
CA GLU A 229 10.54 10.45 30.84
C GLU A 229 11.30 11.31 29.83
N THR A 230 10.58 12.04 28.97
CA THR A 230 11.08 13.22 28.28
C THR A 230 11.15 14.33 29.32
N THR A 231 12.15 14.16 30.18
CA THR A 231 12.70 15.18 31.06
C THR A 231 12.90 16.45 30.22
N GLY A 232 12.03 17.43 30.48
CA GLY A 232 12.14 18.85 30.16
C GLY A 232 12.96 19.24 28.93
N VAL A 233 12.29 19.59 27.83
CA VAL A 233 12.29 20.94 27.24
C VAL A 233 11.07 20.98 26.32
N LEU A 234 10.11 21.88 26.56
CA LEU A 234 9.16 22.29 25.52
C LEU A 234 9.98 22.94 24.41
N THR A 235 10.48 22.15 23.45
CA THR A 235 11.15 22.73 22.29
C THR A 235 10.08 23.44 21.48
N ALA A 236 10.34 24.70 21.13
CA ALA A 236 9.43 25.47 20.30
C ALA A 236 9.06 24.67 19.04
N VAL A 237 7.79 24.69 18.66
CA VAL A 237 7.36 24.13 17.37
C VAL A 237 8.02 24.96 16.28
N THR A 238 9.11 24.44 15.71
CA THR A 238 9.83 25.11 14.64
C THR A 238 9.21 24.77 13.29
N PRO A 239 9.32 25.64 12.27
CA PRO A 239 8.95 25.28 10.91
C PRO A 239 9.63 24.00 10.42
N PHE A 240 10.88 23.77 10.84
CA PHE A 240 11.61 22.54 10.53
C PHE A 240 10.92 21.29 11.11
N LEU A 241 10.46 21.33 12.36
CA LEU A 241 9.73 20.22 12.96
C LEU A 241 8.42 19.93 12.22
N ILE A 242 7.67 20.97 11.84
CA ILE A 242 6.41 20.81 11.08
C ILE A 242 6.71 20.16 9.72
N LEU A 243 7.75 20.63 9.02
CA LEU A 243 8.16 20.05 7.74
C LEU A 243 8.67 18.60 7.88
N HIS A 244 9.35 18.28 8.98
CA HIS A 244 9.80 16.92 9.26
C HIS A 244 8.61 15.99 9.54
N ALA A 245 7.65 16.43 10.35
CA ALA A 245 6.42 15.69 10.61
C ALA A 245 5.58 15.52 9.32
N PHE A 246 5.50 16.56 8.48
CA PHE A 246 4.88 16.47 7.15
C PHE A 246 5.59 15.44 6.27
N SER A 247 6.91 15.52 6.14
CA SER A 247 7.71 14.59 5.33
C SER A 247 7.54 13.15 5.82
N SER A 248 7.52 12.92 7.13
CA SER A 248 7.30 11.60 7.72
C SER A 248 5.88 11.09 7.41
N GLY A 249 4.86 11.95 7.55
CA GLY A 249 3.47 11.62 7.20
C GLY A 249 3.21 11.36 5.72
N THR A 250 4.07 11.84 4.80
CA THR A 250 3.94 11.52 3.37
C THR A 250 4.11 10.03 3.05
N ALA A 251 4.56 9.21 4.01
CA ALA A 251 4.48 7.76 3.92
C ALA A 251 3.05 7.27 3.56
N ALA A 252 1.99 8.00 3.94
CA ALA A 252 0.61 7.68 3.55
C ALA A 252 0.37 7.64 2.02
N LEU A 253 1.25 8.28 1.22
CA LEU A 253 1.13 8.35 -0.23
C LEU A 253 1.87 7.22 -0.97
N THR A 254 2.68 6.41 -0.27
CA THR A 254 3.37 5.28 -0.91
C THR A 254 2.36 4.22 -1.36
N GLY A 255 2.70 3.45 -2.40
CA GLY A 255 1.84 2.41 -2.96
C GLY A 255 0.80 2.92 -3.96
N ILE A 256 0.68 4.23 -4.17
CA ILE A 256 -0.27 4.80 -5.15
C ILE A 256 0.22 4.55 -6.59
N GLU A 257 1.54 4.60 -6.76
CA GLU A 257 2.25 4.26 -7.99
C GLU A 257 2.06 2.80 -8.40
N ALA A 258 1.62 1.91 -7.50
CA ALA A 258 1.36 0.51 -7.84
C ALA A 258 0.31 0.37 -8.96
N ILE A 259 -0.70 1.25 -8.98
CA ILE A 259 -1.73 1.24 -10.05
C ILE A 259 -1.17 1.74 -11.37
N SER A 260 -0.34 2.79 -11.38
CA SER A 260 0.27 3.33 -12.61
C SER A 260 1.32 2.38 -13.20
N ASN A 261 2.04 1.64 -12.36
CA ASN A 261 2.93 0.56 -12.77
C ASN A 261 2.14 -0.67 -13.28
N GLY A 262 0.97 -0.95 -12.71
CA GLY A 262 0.16 -2.14 -12.97
C GLY A 262 -0.91 -2.02 -14.06
N ILE A 263 -0.89 -1.00 -14.92
CA ILE A 263 -1.96 -0.74 -15.91
C ILE A 263 -2.26 -1.95 -16.79
N THR A 264 -1.23 -2.70 -17.19
CA THR A 264 -1.34 -3.86 -18.09
C THR A 264 -2.12 -5.03 -17.49
N ALA A 265 -2.25 -5.09 -16.16
CA ALA A 265 -3.00 -6.13 -15.46
C ALA A 265 -4.52 -5.91 -15.50
N PHE A 266 -4.98 -4.70 -15.80
CA PHE A 266 -6.40 -4.40 -15.88
C PHE A 266 -7.03 -4.93 -17.17
N ARG A 267 -8.30 -5.35 -17.08
CA ARG A 267 -9.11 -5.65 -18.28
C ARG A 267 -9.25 -4.43 -19.19
N GLU A 268 -9.45 -4.67 -20.47
CA GLU A 268 -9.76 -3.60 -21.42
C GLU A 268 -11.13 -2.96 -21.11
N PRO A 269 -11.28 -1.62 -21.29
CA PRO A 269 -10.23 -0.64 -21.61
C PRO A 269 -9.32 -0.36 -20.39
N ARG A 270 -8.00 -0.61 -20.53
CA ARG A 270 -7.05 -0.68 -19.41
C ARG A 270 -6.88 0.64 -18.67
N SER A 271 -6.51 1.71 -19.39
CA SER A 271 -6.27 3.04 -18.80
C SER A 271 -7.50 3.57 -18.05
N ARG A 272 -8.70 3.44 -18.64
CA ARG A 272 -9.94 3.86 -17.99
C ARG A 272 -10.20 3.06 -16.70
N ASN A 273 -9.94 1.76 -16.71
CA ASN A 273 -10.16 0.91 -15.56
C ASN A 273 -9.13 1.19 -14.45
N ALA A 274 -7.86 1.39 -14.80
CA ALA A 274 -6.80 1.79 -13.88
C ALA A 274 -7.08 3.19 -13.27
N GLY A 275 -7.42 4.18 -14.09
CA GLY A 275 -7.72 5.55 -13.64
C GLY A 275 -8.92 5.62 -12.68
N ILE A 276 -10.01 4.91 -12.97
CA ILE A 276 -11.15 4.81 -12.03
C ILE A 276 -10.72 4.17 -10.70
N THR A 277 -9.88 3.14 -10.75
CA THR A 277 -9.38 2.44 -9.56
C THR A 277 -8.49 3.36 -8.72
N LEU A 278 -7.63 4.15 -9.37
CA LEU A 278 -6.79 5.16 -8.73
C LEU A 278 -7.63 6.22 -7.99
N ILE A 279 -8.68 6.74 -8.62
CA ILE A 279 -9.57 7.73 -7.98
C ILE A 279 -10.28 7.14 -6.75
N PHE A 280 -10.81 5.91 -6.85
CA PHE A 280 -11.43 5.24 -5.71
C PHE A 280 -10.44 5.03 -4.57
N MET A 281 -9.23 4.57 -4.89
CA MET A 281 -8.17 4.38 -3.90
C MET A 281 -7.83 5.70 -3.21
N ALA A 282 -7.55 6.77 -3.97
CA ALA A 282 -7.23 8.08 -3.40
C ALA A 282 -8.35 8.63 -2.50
N GLY A 283 -9.61 8.43 -2.87
CA GLY A 283 -10.76 8.82 -2.05
C GLY A 283 -10.86 8.04 -0.73
N ILE A 284 -10.65 6.72 -0.78
CA ILE A 284 -10.63 5.87 0.41
C ILE A 284 -9.48 6.28 1.35
N LEU A 285 -8.26 6.41 0.81
CA LEU A 285 -7.07 6.81 1.57
C LEU A 285 -7.26 8.19 2.21
N SER A 286 -7.71 9.19 1.44
CA SER A 286 -7.96 10.54 1.94
C SER A 286 -8.96 10.54 3.10
N THR A 287 -10.06 9.79 2.96
CA THR A 287 -11.11 9.73 3.97
C THR A 287 -10.63 9.03 5.24
N LEU A 288 -9.99 7.86 5.11
CA LEU A 288 -9.47 7.11 6.26
C LEU A 288 -8.38 7.89 6.97
N PHE A 289 -7.39 8.41 6.23
CA PHE A 289 -6.27 9.14 6.80
C PHE A 289 -6.72 10.40 7.56
N LEU A 290 -7.59 11.23 6.97
CA LEU A 290 -8.13 12.40 7.67
C LEU A 290 -8.92 12.02 8.91
N SER A 291 -9.71 10.95 8.84
CA SER A 291 -10.56 10.56 9.96
C SER A 291 -9.74 9.97 11.12
N ILE A 292 -8.70 9.19 10.83
CA ILE A 292 -7.77 8.66 11.84
C ILE A 292 -7.00 9.84 12.48
N SER A 293 -6.43 10.72 11.67
CA SER A 293 -5.72 11.91 12.13
C SER A 293 -6.61 12.88 12.92
N PHE A 294 -7.89 12.99 12.55
CA PHE A 294 -8.87 13.75 13.31
C PHE A 294 -9.11 13.11 14.68
N LEU A 295 -9.43 11.80 14.72
CA LEU A 295 -9.75 11.09 15.96
C LEU A 295 -8.57 11.01 16.93
N ALA A 296 -7.33 11.02 16.44
CA ALA A 296 -6.11 11.02 17.27
C ALA A 296 -6.06 12.20 18.27
N GLY A 297 -6.58 13.36 17.89
CA GLY A 297 -6.62 14.54 18.76
C GLY A 297 -7.59 14.38 19.95
N PRO A 298 -8.90 14.18 19.70
CA PRO A 298 -9.90 14.01 20.75
C PRO A 298 -9.64 12.85 21.71
N ILE A 299 -8.95 11.78 21.28
CA ILE A 299 -8.62 10.65 22.16
C ILE A 299 -7.28 10.83 22.91
N ALA A 300 -6.60 11.96 22.68
CA ALA A 300 -5.25 12.27 23.16
C ALA A 300 -4.26 11.14 22.93
N ALA A 301 -4.22 10.61 21.70
CA ALA A 301 -3.32 9.53 21.33
C ALA A 301 -1.86 9.98 21.45
N ILE A 302 -1.06 9.19 22.17
CA ILE A 302 0.39 9.34 22.25
C ILE A 302 1.03 8.17 21.47
N PRO A 303 2.06 8.42 20.66
CA PRO A 303 2.74 7.35 19.94
C PRO A 303 3.36 6.34 20.93
N SER A 304 3.29 5.06 20.60
CA SER A 304 3.83 3.96 21.42
C SER A 304 4.79 3.12 20.60
N GLU A 305 5.91 2.69 21.21
CA GLU A 305 6.87 1.74 20.62
C GLU A 305 6.49 0.26 20.85
N ALA A 306 5.32 -0.01 21.47
CA ALA A 306 4.88 -1.35 21.86
C ALA A 306 4.44 -2.22 20.67
#